data_AF-A0A8X8BTZ3-F1
#
_entry.id   AF-A0A8X8BTZ3-F1
#
_cell.length_a   1.000
_cell.length_b   1.000
_cell.length_c   1.000
_cell.angle_alpha   90.00
_cell.angle_beta   90.00
_cell.angle_gamma   90.00
#
_symmetry.space_group_name_H-M   'P 1'
#
loop_
_entity.id
_entity.type
_entity.pdbx_description
1 polymer ?
#
loop_
_entity_poly.entity_id
_entity_poly.type
_entity_poly.pdbx_seq_one_letter_code
_entity_poly.pdbx_strand_id
1 'polypeptide(L)'
;MKNMMSQINAWHRNPKSFLHSREMDSLLCNTDKVSVLEIKDETYLLIIEGFLLFNYMPLNEQFNKRYFLSIPYEECKKRRSTRVYVPPDPPGYFDGHVWPMYLKNRKEMEDNVSDIGI
;
A
#
# COMPACT_ATOMS: atom_id res chain seq x y z
N MET A 1 -1.13 10.36 4.02
CA MET A 1 -0.26 9.86 5.11
C MET A 1 -0.90 9.90 6.50
N LYS A 2 -1.38 11.05 7.03
CA LYS A 2 -1.96 11.13 8.39
C LYS A 2 -3.06 10.09 8.68
N ASN A 3 -4.04 9.95 7.78
CA ASN A 3 -5.11 8.97 7.96
C ASN A 3 -4.58 7.53 7.95
N MET A 4 -3.65 7.21 7.03
CA MET A 4 -3.00 5.90 6.97
C MET A 4 -2.26 5.56 8.26
N MET A 5 -1.45 6.49 8.80
CA MET A 5 -0.76 6.31 10.08
C MET A 5 -1.74 6.10 11.24
N SER A 6 -2.87 6.82 11.26
CA SER A 6 -3.91 6.60 12.28
C SER A 6 -4.48 5.17 12.23
N GLN A 7 -4.72 4.64 11.01
CA GLN A 7 -5.19 3.27 10.82
C GLN A 7 -4.13 2.24 11.23
N ILE A 8 -2.86 2.47 10.88
CA ILE A 8 -1.73 1.61 11.28
C ILE A 8 -1.59 1.59 12.81
N ASN A 9 -1.67 2.74 13.46
CA ASN A 9 -1.61 2.83 14.92
C ASN A 9 -2.82 2.19 15.60
N ALA A 10 -4.01 2.24 14.99
CA ALA A 10 -5.17 1.52 15.48
C ALA A 10 -4.99 -0.01 15.34
N TRP A 11 -4.43 -0.46 14.21
CA TRP A 11 -4.06 -1.86 14.00
C TRP A 11 -3.04 -2.34 15.04
N HIS A 12 -1.93 -1.63 15.24
CA HIS A 12 -0.89 -2.02 16.21
C HIS A 12 -1.42 -2.13 17.64
N ARG A 13 -2.40 -1.29 18.03
CA ARG A 13 -2.99 -1.34 19.37
C ARG A 13 -3.75 -2.62 19.62
N ASN A 14 -4.60 -3.04 18.68
CA ASN A 14 -5.38 -4.26 18.80
C ASN A 14 -5.93 -4.69 17.42
N PRO A 15 -5.22 -5.57 16.70
CA PRO A 15 -5.63 -6.07 15.38
C PRO A 15 -7.01 -6.70 15.38
N LYS A 16 -7.37 -7.45 16.43
CA LYS A 16 -8.67 -8.12 16.57
C LYS A 16 -9.82 -7.12 16.61
N SER A 17 -9.70 -6.08 17.43
CA SER A 17 -10.71 -5.01 17.49
C SER A 17 -10.78 -4.21 16.19
N PHE A 18 -9.63 -3.97 15.55
CA PHE A 18 -9.57 -3.26 14.27
C PHE A 18 -10.31 -4.04 13.18
N LEU A 19 -10.09 -5.35 13.11
CA LEU A 19 -10.83 -6.24 12.21
C LEU A 19 -12.31 -6.26 12.56
N HIS A 20 -12.71 -6.48 13.80
CA HIS A 20 -14.14 -6.49 14.17
C HIS A 20 -14.86 -5.19 13.81
N SER A 21 -14.21 -4.03 13.98
CA SER A 21 -14.80 -2.75 13.58
C SER A 21 -15.06 -2.64 12.08
N ARG A 22 -14.28 -3.33 11.24
CA ARG A 22 -14.40 -3.35 9.77
C ARG A 22 -15.17 -4.57 9.24
N GLU A 23 -15.15 -5.67 9.96
CA GLU A 23 -15.99 -6.84 9.71
C GLU A 23 -17.44 -6.51 10.00
N MET A 24 -17.77 -5.66 10.98
CA MET A 24 -19.12 -5.12 11.12
C MET A 24 -19.58 -4.36 9.88
N ASP A 25 -18.69 -3.65 9.18
CA ASP A 25 -18.99 -3.01 7.88
C ASP A 25 -19.12 -4.06 6.75
N SER A 26 -18.39 -5.18 6.81
CA SER A 26 -18.43 -6.27 5.82
C SER A 26 -19.56 -7.29 6.04
N LEU A 27 -20.03 -7.48 7.27
CA LEU A 27 -21.12 -8.41 7.62
C LEU A 27 -22.49 -7.84 7.25
N LEU A 28 -22.56 -6.55 6.90
CA LEU A 28 -23.70 -5.96 6.19
C LEU A 28 -23.80 -6.47 4.73
N CYS A 29 -22.79 -7.19 4.20
CA CYS A 29 -22.82 -7.68 2.82
C CYS A 29 -22.68 -9.19 2.60
N ASN A 30 -22.29 -10.04 3.57
CA ASN A 30 -22.36 -11.50 3.39
C ASN A 30 -22.38 -12.29 4.72
N THR A 31 -23.49 -12.97 4.97
CA THR A 31 -23.61 -14.02 5.99
C THR A 31 -23.18 -15.35 5.40
N ASP A 32 -22.01 -15.85 5.77
CA ASP A 32 -21.79 -17.29 5.86
C ASP A 32 -20.80 -17.60 6.99
N LYS A 33 -21.25 -18.47 7.88
CA LYS A 33 -20.64 -18.81 9.15
C LYS A 33 -19.28 -19.49 8.93
N VAL A 34 -18.18 -18.76 9.09
CA VAL A 34 -16.86 -19.37 9.26
C VAL A 34 -16.77 -19.90 10.69
N SER A 35 -16.70 -21.22 10.82
CA SER A 35 -16.49 -21.92 12.09
C SER A 35 -15.23 -21.42 12.77
N VAL A 36 -15.39 -20.83 13.96
CA VAL A 36 -14.31 -20.39 14.84
C VAL A 36 -13.57 -21.64 15.34
N LEU A 37 -12.53 -22.04 14.62
CA LEU A 37 -11.50 -22.91 15.17
C LEU A 37 -10.73 -22.07 16.21
N GLU A 38 -10.65 -22.53 17.46
CA GLU A 38 -9.81 -21.93 18.49
C GLU A 38 -8.33 -22.06 18.09
N ILE A 39 -7.84 -21.10 17.30
CA ILE A 39 -6.43 -20.95 16.98
C ILE A 39 -5.80 -20.30 18.21
N LYS A 40 -5.10 -21.10 19.03
CA LYS A 40 -4.46 -20.66 20.28
C LYS A 40 -3.36 -19.60 20.10
N ASP A 41 -2.88 -19.38 18.87
CA ASP A 41 -1.92 -18.33 18.50
C ASP A 41 -2.38 -17.60 17.23
N GLU A 42 -3.27 -16.61 17.38
CA GLU A 42 -3.71 -15.77 16.25
C GLU A 42 -2.55 -14.85 15.81
N THR A 43 -1.94 -15.14 14.66
CA THR A 43 -0.98 -14.25 14.01
C THR A 43 -1.70 -13.33 13.02
N TYR A 44 -1.53 -12.03 13.19
CA TYR A 44 -2.18 -11.01 12.36
C TYR A 44 -1.18 -10.41 11.35
N LEU A 45 -1.61 -10.27 10.09
CA LEU A 45 -0.80 -9.69 9.00
C LEU A 45 -1.45 -8.39 8.50
N LEU A 46 -0.65 -7.32 8.43
CA LEU A 46 -1.04 -6.07 7.79
C LEU A 46 -0.23 -5.88 6.51
N ILE A 47 -0.91 -5.77 5.37
CA ILE A 47 -0.31 -5.37 4.09
C ILE A 47 -0.66 -3.92 3.84
N ILE A 48 0.37 -3.09 3.67
CA ILE A 48 0.23 -1.68 3.31
C ILE A 48 0.74 -1.56 1.88
N GLU A 49 -0.11 -1.10 0.98
CA GLU A 49 0.21 -0.94 -0.44
C GLU A 49 0.04 0.52 -0.88
N GLY A 50 0.87 0.92 -1.85
CA GLY A 50 0.85 2.25 -2.43
C GLY A 50 2.13 2.56 -3.20
N PHE A 51 2.09 3.57 -4.06
CA PHE A 51 3.19 3.90 -4.98
C PHE A 51 4.21 4.91 -4.42
N LEU A 52 3.96 5.52 -3.26
CA LEU A 52 4.82 6.51 -2.58
C LEU A 52 4.90 6.24 -1.07
N LEU A 53 5.11 4.97 -0.68
CA LEU A 53 5.19 4.63 0.74
C LEU A 53 6.56 4.93 1.33
N PHE A 54 7.63 4.54 0.60
CA PHE A 54 8.98 4.49 1.18
C PHE A 54 9.72 5.82 1.21
N ASN A 55 9.18 6.88 0.60
CA ASN A 55 9.72 8.23 0.72
C ASN A 55 9.15 9.01 1.93
N TYR A 56 8.33 8.37 2.77
CA TYR A 56 7.80 8.96 4.00
C TYR A 56 8.35 8.24 5.23
N MET A 57 9.38 8.84 5.84
CA MET A 57 10.14 8.25 6.96
C MET A 57 9.28 7.69 8.10
N PRO A 58 8.23 8.37 8.62
CA PRO A 58 7.44 7.82 9.73
C PRO A 58 6.73 6.51 9.40
N LEU A 59 6.46 6.25 8.12
CA LEU A 59 5.87 4.99 7.67
C LEU A 59 6.93 3.90 7.49
N ASN A 60 8.15 4.26 7.11
CA ASN A 60 9.27 3.30 7.00
C ASN A 60 9.57 2.59 8.33
N GLU A 61 9.37 3.27 9.45
CA GLU A 61 9.53 2.69 10.80
C GLU A 61 8.47 1.65 11.16
N GLN A 62 7.37 1.56 10.40
CA GLN A 62 6.25 0.65 10.68
C GLN A 62 6.39 -0.71 9.97
N PHE A 63 7.31 -0.85 9.00
CA PHE A 63 7.39 -2.04 8.17
C PHE A 63 8.31 -3.12 8.74
N ASN A 64 7.79 -4.34 8.89
CA ASN A 64 8.64 -5.50 9.18
C ASN A 64 9.31 -6.07 7.93
N LYS A 65 8.67 -5.92 6.77
CA LYS A 65 9.18 -6.33 5.44
C LYS A 65 8.74 -5.30 4.41
N ARG A 66 9.60 -5.04 3.43
CA ARG A 66 9.36 -4.09 2.34
C ARG A 66 9.56 -4.80 1.01
N TYR A 67 8.63 -4.55 0.08
CA TYR A 67 8.71 -5.05 -1.29
C TYR A 67 8.47 -3.88 -2.23
N PHE A 68 9.27 -3.81 -3.28
CA PHE A 68 9.15 -2.80 -4.32
C PHE A 68 8.96 -3.48 -5.68
N LEU A 69 7.85 -3.18 -6.35
CA LEU A 69 7.56 -3.69 -7.69
C LEU A 69 8.06 -2.68 -8.72
N SER A 70 9.05 -3.08 -9.51
CA SER A 70 9.56 -2.29 -10.64
C SER A 70 9.12 -2.90 -11.97
N ILE A 71 8.77 -2.03 -12.92
CA ILE A 71 8.40 -2.40 -14.29
C ILE A 71 9.16 -1.46 -15.24
N PRO A 72 9.74 -1.95 -16.36
CA PRO A 72 10.36 -1.09 -17.35
C PRO A 72 9.41 -0.03 -17.92
N TYR A 73 9.97 1.10 -18.33
CA TYR A 73 9.23 2.26 -18.83
C TYR A 73 8.14 1.90 -19.85
N GLU A 74 8.47 1.12 -20.90
CA GLU A 74 7.54 0.79 -21.98
C GLU A 74 6.33 0.00 -21.49
N GLU A 75 6.55 -1.01 -20.66
CA GLU A 75 5.47 -1.84 -20.12
C GLU A 75 4.63 -1.07 -19.09
N CYS A 76 5.27 -0.20 -18.29
CA CYS A 76 4.56 0.68 -17.36
C CYS A 76 3.64 1.65 -18.11
N LYS A 77 4.16 2.29 -19.16
CA LYS A 77 3.40 3.21 -20.02
C LYS A 77 2.22 2.51 -20.67
N LYS A 78 2.46 1.34 -21.28
CA LYS A 78 1.41 0.51 -21.89
C LYS A 78 0.31 0.17 -20.89
N ARG A 79 0.65 -0.33 -19.70
CA ARG A 79 -0.35 -0.65 -18.66
C ARG A 79 -1.11 0.59 -18.21
N ARG A 80 -0.42 1.69 -17.94
CA ARG A 80 -1.05 2.95 -17.52
C ARG A 80 -2.03 3.49 -18.56
N SER A 81 -1.68 3.42 -19.84
CA SER A 81 -2.57 3.84 -20.94
C SER A 81 -3.86 3.03 -21.03
N THR A 82 -3.93 1.83 -20.44
CA THR A 82 -5.17 1.04 -20.38
C THR A 82 -6.04 1.35 -19.16
N ARG A 83 -5.53 2.11 -18.18
CA ARG A 83 -6.25 2.46 -16.95
C ARG A 83 -6.87 3.85 -17.07
N VAL A 84 -8.14 3.97 -16.71
CA VAL A 84 -8.83 5.27 -16.62
C VAL A 84 -8.68 5.83 -15.21
N TYR A 85 -7.99 6.97 -15.10
CA TYR A 85 -7.88 7.75 -13.86
C TYR A 85 -8.97 8.82 -13.78
N VAL A 86 -9.21 9.34 -12.57
CA VAL A 86 -10.10 10.48 -12.32
C VAL A 86 -9.28 11.58 -11.63
N PRO A 87 -9.07 12.74 -12.29
CA PRO A 87 -9.37 13.02 -13.70
C PRO A 87 -8.52 12.16 -14.67
N PRO A 88 -8.94 12.00 -15.94
CA PRO A 88 -8.14 11.30 -16.94
C PRO A 88 -6.77 11.95 -17.14
N ASP A 89 -5.76 11.12 -17.44
CA ASP A 89 -4.42 11.61 -17.76
C ASP A 89 -4.47 12.50 -19.02
N PRO A 90 -3.97 13.75 -18.98
CA PRO A 90 -3.89 14.58 -20.17
C PRO A 90 -2.84 14.05 -21.17
N PRO A 91 -2.87 14.48 -22.44
CA PRO A 91 -1.85 14.09 -23.42
C PRO A 91 -0.43 14.36 -22.92
N GLY A 92 0.47 13.38 -23.05
CA GLY A 92 1.87 13.50 -22.62
C GLY A 92 2.11 13.41 -21.10
N TYR A 93 1.07 13.21 -20.28
CA TYR A 93 1.21 13.20 -18.82
C TYR A 93 2.16 12.12 -18.28
N PHE A 94 2.17 10.94 -18.92
CA PHE A 94 3.07 9.87 -18.50
C PHE A 94 4.54 10.30 -18.60
N ASP A 95 4.92 10.83 -19.77
CA ASP A 95 6.30 11.18 -20.10
C ASP A 95 6.73 12.47 -19.40
N GLY A 96 5.82 13.45 -19.32
CA GLY A 96 6.09 14.76 -18.76
C GLY A 96 5.99 14.83 -17.23
N HIS A 97 5.32 13.87 -16.58
CA HIS A 97 5.08 13.94 -15.14
C HIS A 97 5.24 12.61 -14.42
N VAL A 98 4.49 11.58 -14.81
CA VAL A 98 4.41 10.31 -14.05
C VAL A 98 5.77 9.64 -13.94
N TRP A 99 6.44 9.43 -15.08
CA TRP A 99 7.72 8.73 -15.11
C TRP A 99 8.85 9.55 -14.48
N PRO A 100 9.00 10.86 -14.75
CA PRO A 100 9.94 11.70 -14.01
C PRO A 100 9.73 11.65 -12.49
N MET A 101 8.48 11.68 -12.01
CA MET A 101 8.18 11.60 -10.58
C MET A 101 8.48 10.22 -9.99
N TYR A 102 8.25 9.13 -10.74
CA TYR A 102 8.69 7.79 -10.36
C TYR A 102 10.20 7.72 -10.19
N LEU A 103 10.98 8.23 -11.16
CA LEU A 103 12.45 8.22 -11.08
C LEU A 103 12.96 9.06 -9.91
N LYS A 104 12.36 10.22 -9.67
CA LYS A 104 12.66 11.06 -8.50
C LYS A 104 12.41 10.29 -7.20
N ASN A 105 11.22 9.69 -7.07
CA ASN A 105 10.87 8.89 -5.89
C ASN A 105 11.82 7.70 -5.72
N ARG A 106 12.21 7.02 -6.81
CA ARG A 106 13.16 5.90 -6.74
C ARG A 106 14.50 6.33 -6.16
N LYS A 107 15.04 7.44 -6.64
CA LYS A 107 16.27 8.01 -6.09
C LYS A 107 16.12 8.37 -4.60
N GLU A 108 15.01 9.00 -4.22
CA GLU A 108 14.74 9.32 -2.81
C GLU A 108 14.68 8.04 -1.94
N MET A 109 14.14 6.93 -2.44
CA MET A 109 14.13 5.67 -1.70
C MET A 109 15.53 5.05 -1.59
N GLU A 110 16.31 5.04 -2.67
CA GLU A 110 17.70 4.54 -2.69
C GLU A 110 18.57 5.29 -1.67
N ASP A 111 18.39 6.60 -1.55
CA ASP A 111 19.17 7.45 -0.63
C ASP A 111 18.77 7.26 0.85
N ASN A 112 17.50 6.90 1.13
CA ASN A 112 16.94 6.91 2.49
C ASN A 112 16.61 5.51 3.06
N VAL A 113 16.66 4.46 2.25
CA VAL A 113 16.22 3.12 2.65
C VAL A 113 17.24 2.05 2.22
N SER A 114 17.94 1.47 3.18
CA SER A 114 19.09 0.58 2.95
C SER A 114 18.76 -0.90 2.74
N ASP A 115 17.50 -1.32 2.89
CA ASP A 115 17.07 -2.73 2.88
C ASP A 115 16.00 -3.05 1.81
N ILE A 116 15.72 -2.12 0.90
CA ILE A 116 14.93 -2.43 -0.30
C ILE A 116 15.92 -2.93 -1.35
N GLY A 117 15.80 -4.19 -1.76
CA GLY A 117 16.49 -4.70 -2.95
C GLY A 117 15.91 -4.04 -4.20
N ILE A 118 16.45 -2.87 -4.58
CA ILE A 118 16.13 -2.13 -5.80
C ILE A 118 16.99 -2.62 -6.95
#